data_AF-A0AAD2HFY9-F1
#
_entry.id   AF-A0AAD2HFY9-F1
#
_cell.length_a   1.000
_cell.length_b   1.000
_cell.length_c   1.000
_cell.angle_alpha   90.00
_cell.angle_beta   90.00
_cell.angle_gamma   90.00
#
_symmetry.space_group_name_H-M   'P 1'
#
loop_
_entity.id
_entity.type
_entity.pdbx_description
1 polymer ?
#
loop_
_entity_poly.entity_id
_entity_poly.type
_entity_poly.pdbx_seq_one_letter_code
_entity_poly.pdbx_strand_id
1 'polypeptide(L)'
;MPGQSNNSHPSSTAQFHHSHLPTMENDQGLLVDLYVPRKCAATNRLITSKDHASVQISIVDVDANGRALNTTTTFALCGQVRSQGESDDSINRLATKAGLLRNVWSYQK
;
A
#
# COMPACT_ATOMS: atom_id res chain seq x y z
N MET A 1 -16.40 -8.22 40.85
CA MET A 1 -15.37 -8.44 39.80
C MET A 1 -16.07 -8.67 38.46
N PRO A 2 -16.32 -7.64 37.65
CA PRO A 2 -16.62 -7.84 36.23
C PRO A 2 -15.55 -7.17 35.37
N GLY A 3 -15.11 -7.85 34.31
CA GLY A 3 -14.17 -7.25 33.37
C GLY A 3 -13.50 -8.24 32.43
N GLN A 4 -14.29 -9.04 31.70
CA GLN A 4 -13.82 -9.53 30.41
C GLN A 4 -13.71 -8.33 29.46
N SER A 5 -12.52 -8.06 28.92
CA SER A 5 -12.34 -7.13 27.81
C SER A 5 -11.08 -7.50 27.01
N ASN A 6 -11.32 -8.22 25.91
CA ASN A 6 -10.90 -7.87 24.55
C ASN A 6 -9.41 -7.59 24.31
N ASN A 7 -8.76 -8.50 23.59
CA ASN A 7 -7.96 -8.15 22.41
C ASN A 7 -7.73 -9.41 21.58
N SER A 8 -8.81 -9.98 21.04
CA SER A 8 -8.73 -10.75 19.80
C SER A 8 -8.15 -9.82 18.75
N HIS A 9 -6.83 -9.89 18.51
CA HIS A 9 -6.23 -9.29 17.33
C HIS A 9 -6.89 -9.99 16.14
N PRO A 10 -7.71 -9.30 15.33
CA PRO A 10 -7.93 -9.84 14.00
C PRO A 10 -6.55 -9.84 13.35
N SER A 11 -6.13 -10.98 12.84
CA SER A 11 -5.13 -11.07 11.77
C SER A 11 -5.69 -10.36 10.55
N SER A 12 -5.88 -9.04 10.66
CA SER A 12 -6.11 -8.13 9.56
C SER A 12 -4.77 -7.99 8.87
N THR A 13 -4.36 -9.06 8.19
CA THR A 13 -3.68 -8.98 6.90
C THR A 13 -4.13 -7.68 6.28
N ALA A 14 -3.23 -6.71 6.14
CA ALA A 14 -3.55 -5.41 5.58
C ALA A 14 -4.19 -5.67 4.22
N GLN A 15 -5.53 -5.70 4.21
CA GLN A 15 -6.33 -5.74 3.02
C GLN A 15 -6.19 -4.33 2.45
N PHE A 16 -5.08 -4.09 1.76
CA PHE A 16 -5.13 -3.19 0.62
C PHE A 16 -6.21 -3.79 -0.25
N HIS A 17 -7.42 -3.27 -0.08
CA HIS A 17 -8.54 -3.59 -0.93
C HIS A 17 -7.96 -3.60 -2.34
N HIS A 18 -8.00 -4.76 -2.98
CA HIS A 18 -8.06 -4.85 -4.43
C HIS A 18 -9.40 -4.17 -4.78
N SER A 19 -9.43 -2.85 -4.60
CA SER A 19 -10.52 -2.01 -5.00
C SER A 19 -10.47 -2.12 -6.50
N HIS A 20 -11.41 -2.92 -7.00
CA HIS A 20 -11.83 -3.02 -8.37
C HIS A 20 -11.53 -1.67 -9.02
N LEU A 21 -10.41 -1.62 -9.75
CA LEU A 21 -10.04 -0.41 -10.45
C LEU A 21 -11.22 -0.14 -11.37
N PRO A 22 -11.80 1.07 -11.38
CA PRO A 22 -12.94 1.34 -12.25
C PRO A 22 -12.45 1.10 -13.67
N THR A 23 -12.87 -0.03 -14.22
CA THR A 23 -12.57 -0.49 -15.57
C THR A 23 -13.64 0.04 -16.47
N MET A 24 -13.25 0.57 -17.63
CA MET A 24 -14.25 0.92 -18.64
C MET A 24 -14.84 -0.37 -19.18
N GLU A 25 -16.16 -0.50 -19.01
CA GLU A 25 -16.97 -1.61 -19.50
C GLU A 25 -17.93 -1.07 -20.57
N ASN A 26 -18.18 -1.86 -21.62
CA ASN A 26 -19.22 -1.55 -22.59
C ASN A 26 -20.61 -1.96 -22.08
N ASP A 27 -21.67 -1.65 -22.83
CA ASP A 27 -23.05 -1.98 -22.47
C ASP A 27 -23.32 -3.50 -22.33
N GLN A 28 -22.38 -4.35 -22.77
CA GLN A 28 -22.44 -5.81 -22.62
C GLN A 28 -21.62 -6.33 -21.43
N GLY A 29 -21.07 -5.44 -20.60
CA GLY A 29 -20.24 -5.79 -19.43
C GLY A 29 -18.85 -6.32 -19.80
N LEU A 30 -18.38 -6.06 -21.02
CA LEU A 30 -17.04 -6.46 -21.44
C LEU A 30 -16.04 -5.33 -21.20
N LEU A 31 -14.90 -5.68 -20.60
CA LEU A 31 -13.75 -4.80 -20.41
C LEU A 31 -13.21 -4.31 -21.76
N VAL A 32 -13.21 -3.00 -21.97
CA VAL A 32 -12.68 -2.36 -23.20
C VAL A 32 -11.26 -1.80 -23.02
N ASP A 33 -10.74 -1.76 -21.80
CA ASP A 33 -9.39 -1.27 -21.52
C ASP A 33 -8.30 -2.29 -21.87
N LEU A 34 -7.23 -1.81 -22.54
CA LEU A 34 -6.06 -2.63 -22.88
C LEU A 34 -5.24 -3.03 -21.65
N TYR A 35 -5.16 -2.16 -20.66
CA TYR A 35 -4.51 -2.42 -19.37
C TYR A 35 -5.07 -1.46 -18.32
N VAL A 36 -5.07 -1.90 -17.07
CA VAL A 36 -5.47 -1.05 -15.95
C VAL A 36 -4.22 -0.58 -15.21
N PRO A 37 -3.94 0.74 -15.13
CA PRO A 37 -2.70 1.25 -14.54
C PRO A 37 -2.63 1.02 -13.03
N ARG A 38 -1.41 0.92 -12.52
CA ARG A 38 -1.16 0.90 -11.06
C ARG A 38 -1.48 2.25 -10.44
N LYS A 39 -1.92 2.25 -9.18
CA LYS A 39 -2.15 3.47 -8.38
C LYS A 39 -0.99 3.70 -7.42
N CYS A 40 -0.64 4.97 -7.23
CA CYS A 40 0.30 5.39 -6.19
C CYS A 40 -0.35 5.21 -4.81
N ALA A 41 0.32 4.50 -3.90
CA ALA A 41 -0.17 4.25 -2.54
C ALA A 41 -0.23 5.53 -1.69
N ALA A 42 0.57 6.55 -2.02
CA ALA A 42 0.61 7.80 -1.27
C ALA A 42 -0.51 8.79 -1.66
N THR A 43 -0.80 8.90 -2.96
CA THR A 43 -1.67 9.95 -3.52
C THR A 43 -2.88 9.42 -4.30
N ASN A 44 -3.00 8.11 -4.47
CA ASN A 44 -4.02 7.45 -5.32
C ASN A 44 -4.02 7.89 -6.80
N ARG A 45 -2.98 8.60 -7.24
CA ARG A 45 -2.81 8.96 -8.65
C ARG A 45 -2.42 7.73 -9.48
N LEU A 46 -2.88 7.67 -10.73
CA LEU A 46 -2.46 6.64 -11.68
C LEU A 46 -1.00 6.81 -12.08
N ILE A 47 -0.26 5.71 -12.07
CA ILE A 47 1.13 5.64 -12.55
C ILE A 47 1.08 5.32 -14.04
N THR A 48 1.48 6.28 -14.87
CA THR A 48 1.48 6.14 -16.32
C THR A 48 2.73 5.38 -16.80
N SER A 49 2.66 4.78 -17.99
CA SER A 49 3.80 4.03 -18.56
C SER A 49 5.02 4.90 -18.87
N LYS A 50 4.85 6.23 -18.98
CA LYS A 50 5.93 7.19 -19.23
C LYS A 50 6.58 7.72 -17.94
N ASP A 51 6.01 7.41 -16.77
CA ASP A 51 6.59 7.80 -15.48
C ASP A 51 7.70 6.83 -15.07
N HIS A 52 8.89 7.06 -15.64
CA HIS A 52 10.12 6.31 -15.31
C HIS A 52 10.71 6.67 -13.94
N ALA A 53 10.20 7.73 -13.31
CA ALA A 53 10.57 8.08 -11.95
C ALA A 53 9.71 7.34 -10.91
N SER A 54 8.62 6.66 -11.31
CA SER A 54 7.85 5.81 -10.41
C SER A 54 8.67 4.60 -9.93
N VAL A 55 8.42 4.17 -8.69
CA VAL A 55 9.07 2.98 -8.10
C VAL A 55 8.06 2.08 -7.45
N GLN A 56 8.43 0.82 -7.38
CA GLN A 56 7.74 -0.19 -6.62
C GLN A 56 8.70 -0.73 -5.58
N ILE A 57 8.36 -0.53 -4.31
CA ILE A 57 9.17 -0.97 -3.18
C ILE A 57 8.50 -2.21 -2.61
N SER A 58 9.25 -3.31 -2.59
CA SER A 58 8.81 -4.59 -2.05
C SER A 58 9.52 -4.84 -0.73
N ILE A 59 8.76 -4.86 0.36
CA ILE A 59 9.25 -5.11 1.71
C ILE A 59 8.93 -6.56 2.07
N VAL A 60 9.97 -7.34 2.37
CA VAL A 60 9.83 -8.76 2.70
C VAL A 60 9.40 -8.90 4.15
N ASP A 61 8.41 -9.75 4.40
CA ASP A 61 7.99 -10.06 5.77
C ASP A 61 9.00 -11.03 6.41
N VAL A 62 9.20 -10.92 7.72
CA VAL A 62 10.17 -11.75 8.47
C VAL A 62 9.47 -12.63 9.49
N ASP A 63 9.98 -13.84 9.67
CA ASP A 63 9.56 -14.75 10.75
C ASP A 63 10.17 -14.34 12.10
N ALA A 64 9.75 -15.00 13.19
CA ALA A 64 10.28 -14.75 14.54
C ALA A 64 11.79 -15.04 14.67
N ASN A 65 12.39 -15.79 13.74
CA ASN A 65 13.81 -16.11 13.69
C ASN A 65 14.59 -15.14 12.80
N GLY A 66 13.94 -14.09 12.27
CA GLY A 66 14.54 -13.10 11.37
C GLY A 66 14.78 -13.60 9.96
N ARG A 67 14.15 -14.72 9.55
CA ARG A 67 14.24 -15.25 8.19
C ARG A 67 13.20 -14.59 7.30
N ALA A 68 13.61 -14.28 6.07
CA ALA A 68 12.73 -13.78 5.02
C ALA A 68 11.66 -14.83 4.69
N LEU A 69 10.39 -14.40 4.71
CA LEU A 69 9.26 -15.15 4.19
C LEU A 69 9.11 -14.90 2.68
N ASN A 70 8.31 -15.74 2.03
CA ASN A 70 7.94 -15.54 0.62
C ASN A 70 6.80 -14.52 0.45
N THR A 71 6.27 -13.98 1.54
CA THR A 71 5.27 -12.92 1.53
C THR A 71 5.96 -11.55 1.52
N THR A 72 5.37 -10.61 0.79
CA THR A 72 5.97 -9.30 0.56
C THR A 72 4.87 -8.26 0.53
N THR A 73 5.07 -7.20 1.30
CA THR A 73 4.22 -6.01 1.26
C THR A 73 4.80 -5.03 0.25
N THR A 74 4.05 -4.72 -0.80
CA THR A 74 4.49 -3.86 -1.89
C THR A 74 3.82 -2.49 -1.85
N PHE A 75 4.63 -1.43 -1.96
CA PHE A 75 4.17 -0.05 -2.08
C PHE A 75 4.61 0.55 -3.42
N ALA A 76 3.64 1.07 -4.18
CA ALA A 76 3.93 1.80 -5.41
C ALA A 76 3.91 3.31 -5.17
N LEU A 77 4.96 4.01 -5.59
CA LEU A 77 5.06 5.47 -5.51
C LEU A 77 5.20 6.07 -6.91
N CYS A 78 4.48 7.16 -7.17
CA CYS A 78 4.63 7.91 -8.41
C CYS A 78 5.87 8.82 -8.38
N GLY A 79 6.37 9.17 -9.57
CA GLY A 79 7.54 10.00 -9.74
C GLY A 79 7.41 11.38 -9.07
N GLN A 80 6.21 11.98 -9.11
CA GLN A 80 5.97 13.29 -8.52
C GLN A 80 6.28 13.33 -7.01
N VAL A 81 5.83 12.34 -6.24
CA VAL A 81 6.08 12.28 -4.79
C VAL A 81 7.57 12.17 -4.49
N ARG A 82 8.32 11.44 -5.33
CA ARG A 82 9.79 11.34 -5.21
C ARG A 82 10.49 12.64 -5.60
N SER A 83 10.01 13.32 -6.65
CA SER A 83 10.58 14.61 -7.08
C SER A 83 10.36 15.72 -6.05
N GLN A 84 9.29 15.64 -5.26
CA GLN A 84 8.98 16.62 -4.21
C GLN A 84 9.69 16.34 -2.88
N GLY A 85 10.37 15.19 -2.73
CA GLY A 85 10.99 14.78 -1.47
C GLY A 85 10.04 14.15 -0.45
N GLU A 86 8.75 14.05 -0.78
CA GLU A 86 7.68 13.54 0.10
C GLU A 86 7.64 12.00 0.16
N SER A 87 8.57 11.31 -0.50
CA SER A 87 8.56 9.85 -0.58
C SER A 87 8.82 9.17 0.76
N ASP A 88 9.72 9.73 1.57
CA ASP A 88 10.08 9.14 2.86
C ASP A 88 8.92 9.20 3.86
N ASP A 89 8.34 10.39 4.07
CA ASP A 89 7.17 10.55 4.95
C ASP A 89 5.99 9.68 4.50
N SER A 90 5.74 9.64 3.19
CA SER A 90 4.68 8.80 2.63
C SER A 90 4.88 7.32 2.93
N ILE A 91 6.11 6.80 2.81
CA ILE A 91 6.43 5.42 3.14
C ILE A 91 6.29 5.18 4.64
N ASN A 92 6.82 6.06 5.47
CA ASN A 92 6.74 5.92 6.93
C ASN A 92 5.28 5.86 7.41
N ARG A 93 4.41 6.69 6.84
CA ARG A 93 2.97 6.66 7.09
C ARG A 93 2.33 5.35 6.62
N LEU A 94 2.66 4.88 5.41
CA LEU A 94 2.11 3.64 4.84
C LEU A 94 2.56 2.39 5.60
N ALA A 95 3.85 2.32 5.95
CA ALA A 95 4.42 1.22 6.70
C ALA A 95 3.92 1.17 8.16
N THR A 96 3.70 2.33 8.79
CA THR A 96 3.04 2.39 10.11
C THR A 96 1.60 1.89 10.03
N LYS A 97 0.85 2.25 8.98
CA LYS A 97 -0.51 1.73 8.74
C LYS A 97 -0.54 0.22 8.46
N ALA A 98 0.48 -0.29 7.78
CA ALA A 98 0.66 -1.72 7.53
C ALA A 98 1.16 -2.50 8.75
N GLY A 99 1.46 -1.83 9.88
CA GLY A 99 1.96 -2.45 11.10
C GLY A 99 3.44 -2.86 11.05
N LEU A 100 4.17 -2.45 10.00
CA LEU A 100 5.59 -2.76 9.82
C LEU A 100 6.50 -1.85 10.65
N LEU A 101 6.05 -0.63 10.96
CA LEU A 101 6.78 0.33 11.78
C LEU A 101 5.99 0.70 13.02
N ARG A 102 6.70 0.84 14.16
CA ARG A 102 6.14 1.30 15.43
C ARG A 102 6.82 2.60 15.85
N ASN A 103 6.02 3.62 16.19
CA ASN A 103 6.48 4.85 16.84
C ASN A 103 7.43 5.76 16.04
N VAL A 104 7.57 5.55 14.73
CA VAL A 104 8.43 6.36 13.85
C VAL A 104 7.64 7.55 13.28
N TRP A 105 6.37 7.35 12.96
CA TRP A 105 5.50 8.39 12.41
C TRP A 105 4.48 8.85 13.46
N SER A 106 4.45 10.15 13.73
CA SER A 106 3.43 10.79 14.55
C SER A 106 2.77 11.88 13.73
N TYR A 107 1.44 11.88 13.68
CA TYR A 107 0.69 12.96 13.04
C TYR A 107 0.80 14.22 13.90
N GLN A 108 1.78 15.07 13.60
CA GLN A 108 1.85 16.41 14.15
C GLN A 108 1.24 17.36 13.12
N LYS A 109 0.21 18.09 13.55
CA LYS A 109 -0.57 19.01 12.73
C LYS A 109 0.12 20.36 12.63
#